data_AF-A0A928XJN9-F1
#
_entry.id   AF-A0A928XJN9-F1
#
_cell.length_a   1.000
_cell.length_b   1.000
_cell.length_c   1.000
_cell.angle_alpha   90.00
_cell.angle_beta   90.00
_cell.angle_gamma   90.00
#
_symmetry.space_group_name_H-M   'P 1'
#
loop_
_entity.id
_entity.type
_entity.pdbx_description
1 polymer ?
#
loop_
_entity_poly.entity_id
_entity_poly.type
_entity_poly.pdbx_seq_one_letter_code
_entity_poly.pdbx_strand_id
1 'polypeptide(L)'
;MLGAHLVPGYFAAVKSQSRWNQEWSEPQRILIWIVALGSTVIPDLDVIYNTLFRGFINHSVLWTHSLFPYIGIGLCWWLLYRNGRWPYLQTLIGLTAIGGLSHLVLDVIAHGTPLFYPISLMMVGAAPYRVVEGGFWAYVTDPIFLLEPLLLTLAAVHLVLTGPDVKNWTQFVTFWPMTKFERYTRISEWKSRIEIRALTVIGLIGGLILFTITFLLLLPTLQSVAMSL
;
A
#
# COMPACT_ATOMS: atom_id res chain seq x y z
N MET A 1 -4.52 -7.26 6.52
CA MET A 1 -4.30 -6.63 5.20
C MET A 1 -4.32 -5.10 5.21
N LEU A 2 -5.00 -4.40 6.11
CA LEU A 2 -5.24 -2.95 5.99
C LEU A 2 -3.96 -2.12 5.74
N GLY A 3 -2.85 -2.45 6.42
CA GLY A 3 -1.57 -1.76 6.23
C GLY A 3 -0.92 -2.09 4.88
N ALA A 4 -1.03 -3.35 4.45
CA ALA A 4 -0.53 -3.82 3.16
C ALA A 4 -1.18 -3.07 1.98
N HIS A 5 -2.46 -2.71 2.10
CA HIS A 5 -3.19 -1.96 1.08
C HIS A 5 -2.59 -0.57 0.81
N LEU A 6 -1.88 0.04 1.76
CA LEU A 6 -1.20 1.32 1.53
C LEU A 6 -0.02 1.21 0.54
N VAL A 7 0.56 0.02 0.39
CA VAL A 7 1.81 -0.17 -0.37
C VAL A 7 1.64 0.13 -1.87
N PRO A 8 0.64 -0.44 -2.58
CA PRO A 8 0.38 -0.04 -3.96
C PRO A 8 0.10 1.45 -4.12
N GLY A 9 -0.65 2.07 -3.19
CA GLY A 9 -0.94 3.50 -3.18
C GLY A 9 0.32 4.35 -3.07
N TYR A 10 1.24 3.94 -2.19
CA TYR A 10 2.57 4.54 -2.07
C TYR A 10 3.35 4.47 -3.40
N PHE A 11 3.45 3.30 -4.02
CA PHE A 11 4.18 3.14 -5.29
C PHE A 11 3.52 3.91 -6.44
N ALA A 12 2.19 3.95 -6.49
CA ALA A 12 1.43 4.72 -7.47
C ALA A 12 1.72 6.22 -7.32
N ALA A 13 1.70 6.75 -6.09
CA ALA A 13 2.04 8.13 -5.81
C ALA A 13 3.48 8.45 -6.24
N VAL A 14 4.47 7.67 -5.81
CA VAL A 14 5.89 7.84 -6.19
C VAL A 14 6.05 7.85 -7.70
N LYS A 15 5.49 6.85 -8.40
CA LYS A 15 5.66 6.74 -9.85
C LYS A 15 5.01 7.90 -10.60
N SER A 16 3.89 8.41 -10.09
CA SER A 16 3.18 9.55 -10.68
C SER A 16 3.96 10.85 -10.63
N GLN A 17 4.89 11.03 -9.66
CA GLN A 17 5.65 12.28 -9.47
C GLN A 17 6.39 12.74 -10.72
N SER A 18 6.93 11.80 -11.50
CA SER A 18 7.62 12.09 -12.77
C SER A 18 6.75 12.81 -13.81
N ARG A 19 5.42 12.80 -13.63
CA ARG A 19 4.44 13.42 -14.52
C ARG A 19 3.74 14.62 -13.88
N TRP A 20 4.12 15.02 -12.68
CA TRP A 20 3.50 16.16 -12.01
C TRP A 20 3.91 17.47 -12.69
N ASN A 21 2.94 18.35 -12.95
CA ASN A 21 3.25 19.70 -13.44
C ASN A 21 3.96 20.48 -12.32
N GLN A 22 5.08 21.13 -12.64
CA GLN A 22 5.83 21.96 -11.70
C GLN A 22 5.01 23.13 -11.14
N GLU A 23 3.99 23.58 -11.89
CA GLU A 23 3.07 24.65 -11.49
C GLU A 23 2.05 24.21 -10.42
N TRP A 24 1.91 22.90 -10.16
CA TRP A 24 1.00 22.44 -9.13
C TRP A 24 1.48 22.84 -7.74
N SER A 25 0.56 23.43 -6.97
CA SER A 25 0.80 23.92 -5.62
C SER A 25 1.10 22.80 -4.64
N GLU A 26 1.69 23.13 -3.49
CA GLU A 26 1.96 22.16 -2.43
C GLU A 26 0.68 21.44 -1.94
N PRO A 27 -0.46 22.12 -1.67
CA PRO A 27 -1.71 21.45 -1.33
C PRO A 27 -2.18 20.46 -2.39
N GLN A 28 -1.98 20.76 -3.67
CA GLN A 28 -2.32 19.85 -4.77
C GLN A 28 -1.47 18.58 -4.72
N ARG A 29 -0.16 18.72 -4.48
CA ARG A 29 0.76 17.59 -4.35
C ARG A 29 0.45 16.73 -3.13
N ILE A 30 0.07 17.35 -2.01
CA ILE A 30 -0.41 16.65 -0.81
C ILE A 30 -1.71 15.88 -1.11
N LEU A 31 -2.66 16.50 -1.81
CA LEU A 31 -3.91 15.84 -2.16
C LEU A 31 -3.68 14.62 -3.07
N ILE A 32 -2.70 14.67 -3.98
CA ILE A 32 -2.32 13.50 -4.78
C ILE A 32 -1.90 12.32 -3.89
N TRP A 33 -1.09 12.56 -2.86
CA TRP A 33 -0.71 11.53 -1.88
C TRP A 33 -1.91 11.01 -1.11
N ILE A 34 -2.77 11.90 -0.62
CA ILE A 34 -3.99 11.54 0.10
C ILE A 34 -4.89 10.66 -0.78
N VAL A 35 -5.06 11.00 -2.06
CA VAL A 35 -5.89 10.21 -2.99
C VAL A 35 -5.24 8.86 -3.29
N ALA A 36 -3.94 8.81 -3.53
CA ALA A 36 -3.24 7.56 -3.83
C ALA A 36 -3.29 6.57 -2.66
N LEU A 37 -3.07 7.03 -1.42
CA LEU A 37 -3.13 6.20 -0.22
C LEU A 37 -4.56 5.93 0.24
N GLY A 38 -5.41 6.95 0.18
CA GLY A 38 -6.81 6.85 0.59
C GLY A 38 -7.58 5.88 -0.30
N SER A 39 -7.39 5.93 -1.62
CA SER A 39 -8.13 5.06 -2.55
C SER A 39 -7.81 3.57 -2.40
N THR A 40 -6.70 3.19 -1.77
CA THR A 40 -6.41 1.79 -1.48
C THR A 40 -6.98 1.31 -0.15
N VAL A 41 -7.34 2.21 0.77
CA VAL A 41 -7.84 1.88 2.12
C VAL A 41 -9.32 2.17 2.28
N ILE A 42 -9.86 3.14 1.53
CA ILE A 42 -11.27 3.50 1.52
C ILE A 42 -12.21 2.31 1.35
N PRO A 43 -11.91 1.31 0.47
CA PRO A 43 -12.79 0.15 0.33
C PRO A 43 -13.00 -0.58 1.66
N ASP A 44 -11.95 -0.77 2.47
CA ASP A 44 -11.98 -1.42 3.79
C ASP A 44 -12.68 -0.62 4.89
N LEU A 45 -13.02 0.66 4.66
CA LEU A 45 -13.75 1.46 5.67
C LEU A 45 -15.15 0.91 5.92
N ASP A 46 -15.63 0.03 5.06
CA ASP A 46 -16.87 -0.69 5.26
C ASP A 46 -16.82 -1.71 6.42
N VAL A 47 -15.63 -2.21 6.80
CA VAL A 47 -15.43 -2.97 8.05
C VAL A 47 -15.88 -2.14 9.23
N ILE A 48 -15.50 -0.86 9.26
CA ILE A 48 -15.87 0.06 10.34
C ILE A 48 -17.39 0.24 10.33
N TYR A 49 -17.99 0.45 9.16
CA TYR A 49 -19.45 0.55 9.03
C TYR A 49 -20.16 -0.72 9.53
N ASN A 50 -19.75 -1.91 9.09
CA ASN A 50 -20.39 -3.17 9.51
C ASN A 50 -20.16 -3.46 10.99
N THR A 51 -18.98 -3.13 11.52
CA THR A 51 -18.69 -3.29 12.95
C THR A 51 -19.57 -2.38 13.79
N LEU A 52 -19.65 -1.08 13.44
CA LEU A 52 -20.39 -0.09 14.22
C LEU A 52 -21.91 -0.25 14.10
N PHE A 53 -22.42 -0.60 12.92
CA PHE A 53 -23.86 -0.56 12.64
C PHE A 53 -24.51 -1.94 12.50
N ARG A 54 -23.74 -3.01 12.26
CA ARG A 54 -24.28 -4.36 12.05
C ARG A 54 -23.72 -5.43 12.98
N GLY A 55 -22.72 -5.11 13.79
CA GLY A 55 -22.17 -6.00 14.83
C GLY A 55 -21.34 -7.17 14.28
N PHE A 56 -20.83 -7.09 13.05
CA PHE A 56 -19.96 -8.13 12.47
C PHE A 56 -18.76 -7.55 11.73
N ILE A 57 -17.65 -8.29 11.71
CA ILE A 57 -16.38 -7.93 11.07
C ILE A 57 -16.27 -8.72 9.75
N ASN A 58 -17.08 -8.35 8.76
CA ASN A 58 -17.00 -8.90 7.41
C ASN A 58 -17.19 -7.75 6.41
N HIS A 59 -16.25 -7.60 5.48
CA HIS A 59 -16.28 -6.58 4.42
C HIS A 59 -16.39 -7.20 3.02
N SER A 60 -16.25 -8.52 2.91
CA SER A 60 -16.13 -9.21 1.62
C SER A 60 -17.37 -9.12 0.73
N VAL A 61 -18.55 -8.74 1.23
CA VAL A 61 -19.81 -8.80 0.46
C VAL A 61 -20.33 -7.40 0.06
N LEU A 62 -19.44 -6.41 -0.02
CA LEU A 62 -19.82 -5.05 -0.36
C LEU A 62 -19.39 -4.65 -1.76
N TRP A 63 -20.15 -3.72 -2.34
CA TRP A 63 -19.90 -3.22 -3.70
C TRP A 63 -18.46 -2.68 -3.84
N THR A 64 -17.91 -2.08 -2.78
CA THR A 64 -16.50 -1.64 -2.67
C THR A 64 -15.47 -2.72 -3.01
N HIS A 65 -15.80 -4.00 -2.83
CA HIS A 65 -14.94 -5.14 -3.16
C HIS A 65 -15.30 -5.82 -4.50
N SER A 66 -16.11 -5.16 -5.33
CA SER A 66 -16.44 -5.58 -6.69
C SER A 66 -15.65 -4.80 -7.74
N LEU A 67 -15.52 -5.37 -8.95
CA LEU A 67 -14.80 -4.75 -10.06
C LEU A 67 -15.53 -3.52 -10.66
N PHE A 68 -16.86 -3.43 -10.52
CA PHE A 68 -17.68 -2.45 -11.23
C PHE A 68 -17.37 -0.98 -10.93
N PRO A 69 -17.20 -0.53 -9.65
CA PRO A 69 -16.82 0.84 -9.35
C PRO A 69 -15.55 1.24 -10.08
N TYR A 70 -14.56 0.36 -10.06
CA TYR A 70 -13.22 0.66 -10.55
C TYR A 70 -13.15 0.64 -12.07
N ILE A 71 -13.97 -0.18 -12.74
CA ILE A 71 -14.19 -0.05 -14.19
C ILE A 71 -14.80 1.33 -14.51
N GLY A 72 -15.81 1.75 -13.76
CA GLY A 72 -16.43 3.08 -13.95
C GLY A 72 -15.44 4.22 -13.76
N ILE A 73 -14.65 4.19 -12.69
CA ILE A 73 -13.59 5.18 -12.41
C ILE A 73 -12.50 5.12 -13.49
N GLY A 74 -12.11 3.92 -13.93
CA GLY A 74 -11.15 3.71 -15.01
C GLY A 74 -11.64 4.27 -16.35
N LEU A 75 -12.93 4.12 -16.67
CA LEU A 75 -13.55 4.72 -17.85
C LEU A 75 -13.52 6.25 -17.76
N CYS A 76 -13.88 6.84 -16.61
CA CYS A 76 -13.76 8.28 -16.38
C CYS A 76 -12.31 8.77 -16.56
N TRP A 77 -11.34 8.03 -16.03
CA TRP A 77 -9.92 8.33 -16.21
C TRP A 77 -9.50 8.30 -17.68
N TRP A 78 -9.92 7.28 -18.42
CA TRP A 78 -9.64 7.15 -19.85
C TRP A 78 -10.24 8.28 -20.67
N LEU A 79 -11.49 8.68 -20.39
CA LEU A 79 -12.14 9.81 -21.04
C LEU A 79 -11.40 11.13 -20.77
N LEU A 80 -10.99 11.37 -19.53
CA LEU A 80 -10.16 12.54 -19.17
C LEU A 80 -8.83 12.54 -19.92
N TYR A 81 -8.17 11.38 -20.00
CA TYR A 81 -6.92 11.23 -20.74
C TYR A 81 -7.09 11.55 -22.22
N ARG A 82 -8.17 11.08 -22.85
CA ARG A 82 -8.46 11.34 -24.28
C ARG A 82 -8.77 12.81 -24.57
N ASN A 83 -9.39 13.52 -23.63
CA ASN A 83 -9.69 14.94 -23.79
C ASN A 83 -8.44 15.83 -23.68
N GLY A 84 -7.38 15.35 -23.00
CA GLY A 84 -6.14 16.11 -22.79
C GLY A 84 -6.30 17.37 -21.93
N ARG A 85 -7.46 17.52 -21.27
CA ARG A 85 -7.81 18.64 -20.39
C ARG A 85 -7.76 18.20 -18.93
N TRP A 86 -7.45 19.13 -18.04
CA TRP A 86 -7.42 18.93 -16.59
C TRP A 86 -6.47 17.80 -16.11
N PRO A 87 -5.15 17.92 -16.40
CA PRO A 87 -4.16 16.89 -16.06
C PRO A 87 -4.12 16.57 -14.57
N TYR A 88 -4.44 17.56 -13.71
CA TYR A 88 -4.53 17.36 -12.27
C TYR A 88 -5.68 16.42 -11.89
N LEU A 89 -6.91 16.69 -12.37
CA LEU A 89 -8.06 15.83 -12.14
C LEU A 89 -7.83 14.43 -12.72
N GLN A 90 -7.27 14.35 -13.93
CA GLN A 90 -6.89 13.08 -14.55
C GLN A 90 -5.94 12.28 -13.66
N THR A 91 -4.97 12.93 -13.00
CA THR A 91 -4.04 12.27 -12.07
C THR A 91 -4.77 11.74 -10.84
N LEU A 92 -5.65 12.54 -10.24
CA LEU A 92 -6.43 12.10 -9.07
C LEU A 92 -7.32 10.89 -9.40
N ILE A 93 -8.10 10.96 -10.48
CA ILE A 93 -8.99 9.86 -10.88
C ILE A 93 -8.19 8.61 -11.28
N GLY A 94 -7.06 8.79 -11.96
CA GLY A 94 -6.17 7.68 -12.31
C GLY A 94 -5.59 6.99 -11.09
N LEU A 95 -5.17 7.74 -10.08
CA LEU A 95 -4.70 7.18 -8.81
C LEU A 95 -5.82 6.49 -8.03
N THR A 96 -7.04 7.04 -8.04
CA THR A 96 -8.20 6.35 -7.46
C THR A 96 -8.48 5.02 -8.16
N ALA A 97 -8.43 4.97 -9.49
CA ALA A 97 -8.62 3.74 -10.25
C ALA A 97 -7.52 2.72 -9.94
N ILE A 98 -6.25 3.12 -10.00
CA ILE A 98 -5.11 2.24 -9.72
C ILE A 98 -5.14 1.75 -8.27
N GLY A 99 -5.39 2.65 -7.32
CA GLY A 99 -5.48 2.32 -5.90
C GLY A 99 -6.58 1.30 -5.62
N GLY A 100 -7.80 1.58 -6.09
CA GLY A 100 -8.92 0.68 -5.96
C GLY A 100 -8.74 -0.69 -6.65
N LEU A 101 -8.18 -0.72 -7.86
CA LEU A 101 -7.86 -1.98 -8.53
C LEU A 101 -6.76 -2.76 -7.81
N SER A 102 -5.74 -2.08 -7.29
CA SER A 102 -4.67 -2.73 -6.54
C SER A 102 -5.16 -3.31 -5.20
N HIS A 103 -6.10 -2.62 -4.56
CA HIS A 103 -6.83 -3.13 -3.40
C HIS A 103 -7.55 -4.44 -3.75
N LEU A 104 -8.38 -4.44 -4.79
CA LEU A 104 -9.07 -5.66 -5.24
C LEU A 104 -8.12 -6.82 -5.56
N VAL A 105 -6.99 -6.54 -6.22
CA VAL A 105 -6.00 -7.58 -6.52
C VAL A 105 -5.45 -8.18 -5.22
N LEU A 106 -5.18 -7.34 -4.21
CA LEU A 106 -4.71 -7.80 -2.91
C LEU A 106 -5.77 -8.61 -2.18
N ASP A 107 -7.06 -8.25 -2.25
CA ASP A 107 -8.15 -9.04 -1.68
C ASP A 107 -8.30 -10.40 -2.38
N VAL A 108 -8.29 -10.43 -3.71
CA VAL A 108 -8.32 -11.66 -4.53
C VAL A 108 -7.20 -12.60 -4.09
N ILE A 109 -6.00 -12.06 -3.84
CA ILE A 109 -4.88 -12.86 -3.35
C ILE A 109 -5.15 -13.29 -1.91
N ALA A 110 -5.46 -12.36 -1.01
CA ALA A 110 -5.37 -12.56 0.44
C ALA A 110 -6.53 -13.30 1.08
N HIS A 111 -7.76 -13.08 0.63
CA HIS A 111 -8.94 -13.75 1.20
C HIS A 111 -10.02 -14.10 0.16
N GLY A 112 -9.80 -13.78 -1.12
CA GLY A 112 -10.82 -13.90 -2.16
C GLY A 112 -11.92 -12.86 -2.00
N THR A 113 -12.56 -12.50 -3.11
CA THR A 113 -13.64 -11.50 -3.11
C THR A 113 -14.70 -11.85 -4.15
N PRO A 114 -15.99 -11.54 -3.93
CA PRO A 114 -17.02 -11.66 -4.95
C PRO A 114 -16.86 -10.54 -5.99
N LEU A 115 -15.88 -10.73 -6.87
CA LEU A 115 -15.40 -9.74 -7.84
C LEU A 115 -16.52 -9.16 -8.74
N PHE A 116 -17.60 -9.92 -8.94
CA PHE A 116 -18.73 -9.57 -9.79
C PHE A 116 -20.02 -9.24 -9.01
N TYR A 117 -19.94 -8.90 -7.72
CA TYR A 117 -21.10 -8.40 -6.98
C TYR A 117 -21.59 -7.06 -7.56
N PRO A 118 -22.91 -6.80 -7.70
CA PRO A 118 -24.04 -7.59 -7.21
C PRO A 118 -24.58 -8.63 -8.19
N ILE A 119 -23.95 -8.82 -9.36
CA ILE A 119 -24.42 -9.76 -10.38
C ILE A 119 -24.16 -11.21 -9.96
N SER A 120 -23.05 -11.47 -9.26
CA SER A 120 -22.68 -12.79 -8.76
C SER A 120 -21.98 -12.71 -7.41
N LEU A 121 -22.28 -13.67 -6.54
CA LEU A 121 -21.60 -13.89 -5.26
C LEU A 121 -20.45 -14.91 -5.35
N MET A 122 -20.10 -15.35 -6.56
CA MET A 122 -18.99 -16.27 -6.76
C MET A 122 -17.68 -15.64 -6.28
N MET A 123 -17.03 -16.27 -5.30
CA MET A 123 -15.73 -15.86 -4.79
C MET A 123 -14.65 -16.12 -5.84
N VAL A 124 -13.89 -15.07 -6.16
CA VAL A 124 -12.71 -15.15 -7.03
C VAL A 124 -11.49 -14.88 -6.16
N GLY A 125 -10.55 -15.83 -6.12
CA GLY A 125 -9.37 -15.68 -5.28
C GLY A 125 -8.36 -16.82 -5.37
N ALA A 126 -7.14 -16.52 -4.93
CA ALA A 126 -6.10 -17.51 -4.68
C ALA A 126 -6.06 -17.94 -3.19
N ALA A 127 -6.87 -17.31 -2.34
CA ALA A 127 -6.89 -17.56 -0.92
C ALA A 127 -7.33 -19.00 -0.60
N PRO A 128 -6.71 -19.65 0.42
CA PRO A 128 -7.15 -20.95 0.89
C PRO A 128 -8.61 -20.92 1.34
N TYR A 129 -9.36 -21.98 1.04
CA TYR A 129 -10.78 -22.11 1.42
C TYR A 129 -11.04 -21.87 2.91
N ARG A 130 -10.12 -22.32 3.78
CA ARG A 130 -10.17 -22.07 5.24
C ARG A 130 -10.14 -20.59 5.63
N VAL A 131 -9.48 -19.73 4.85
CA VAL A 131 -9.45 -18.28 5.09
C VAL A 131 -10.79 -17.66 4.69
N VAL A 132 -11.37 -18.15 3.58
CA VAL A 132 -12.69 -17.71 3.10
C VAL A 132 -13.79 -18.06 4.11
N GLU A 133 -13.78 -19.28 4.66
CA GLU A 133 -14.80 -19.72 5.62
C GLU A 133 -14.54 -19.28 7.06
N GLY A 134 -13.29 -19.37 7.52
CA GLY A 134 -12.93 -19.12 8.93
C GLY A 134 -12.77 -17.64 9.30
N GLY A 135 -12.91 -16.74 8.34
CA GLY A 135 -12.93 -15.30 8.54
C GLY A 135 -11.65 -14.75 9.17
N PHE A 136 -11.78 -13.77 10.07
CA PHE A 136 -10.65 -13.02 10.63
C PHE A 136 -9.59 -13.90 11.31
N TRP A 137 -10.01 -14.86 12.14
CA TRP A 137 -9.08 -15.69 12.91
C TRP A 137 -8.30 -16.67 12.02
N ALA A 138 -8.97 -17.26 11.03
CA ALA A 138 -8.29 -18.06 10.03
C ALA A 138 -7.31 -17.21 9.23
N TYR A 139 -7.67 -15.98 8.87
CA TYR A 139 -6.78 -15.07 8.13
C TYR A 139 -5.49 -14.75 8.91
N VAL A 140 -5.56 -14.32 10.17
CA VAL A 140 -4.36 -13.91 10.94
C VAL A 140 -3.43 -15.06 11.31
N THR A 141 -3.92 -16.30 11.25
CA THR A 141 -3.13 -17.52 11.50
C THR A 141 -2.68 -18.20 10.22
N ASP A 142 -3.16 -17.76 9.05
CA ASP A 142 -2.80 -18.32 7.76
C ASP A 142 -1.48 -17.74 7.23
N PRO A 143 -0.65 -18.54 6.53
CA PRO A 143 0.57 -18.04 5.88
C PRO A 143 0.35 -16.84 4.95
N ILE A 144 -0.85 -16.65 4.43
CA ILE A 144 -1.16 -15.49 3.59
C ILE A 144 -1.05 -14.17 4.35
N PHE A 145 -1.15 -14.19 5.69
CA PHE A 145 -0.89 -13.03 6.53
C PHE A 145 0.54 -12.50 6.36
N LEU A 146 1.51 -13.34 5.96
CA LEU A 146 2.89 -12.93 5.68
C LEU A 146 3.01 -11.93 4.52
N LEU A 147 1.98 -11.82 3.67
CA LEU A 147 1.96 -10.86 2.56
C LEU A 147 2.01 -9.41 3.08
N GLU A 148 1.38 -9.12 4.21
CA GLU A 148 1.33 -7.79 4.79
C GLU A 148 2.72 -7.27 5.24
N PRO A 149 3.47 -7.96 6.13
CA PRO A 149 4.80 -7.54 6.49
C PRO A 149 5.78 -7.57 5.31
N LEU A 150 5.61 -8.48 4.34
CA LEU A 150 6.40 -8.49 3.11
C LEU A 150 6.22 -7.19 2.31
N LEU A 151 4.98 -6.80 2.00
CA LEU A 151 4.70 -5.60 1.21
C LEU A 151 5.17 -4.33 1.93
N LEU A 152 4.94 -4.23 3.24
CA LEU A 152 5.43 -3.12 4.06
C LEU A 152 6.96 -3.06 4.06
N THR A 153 7.64 -4.20 4.14
CA THR A 153 9.11 -4.27 4.06
C THR A 153 9.60 -3.78 2.71
N LEU A 154 8.97 -4.19 1.61
CA LEU A 154 9.34 -3.73 0.26
C LEU A 154 9.16 -2.22 0.11
N ALA A 155 8.05 -1.66 0.63
CA ALA A 155 7.84 -0.21 0.63
C ALA A 155 8.89 0.53 1.46
N ALA A 156 9.23 0.01 2.65
CA ALA A 156 10.25 0.59 3.52
C ALA A 156 11.65 0.54 2.88
N VAL A 157 12.01 -0.59 2.29
CA VAL A 157 13.27 -0.75 1.55
C VAL A 157 13.32 0.24 0.37
N HIS A 158 12.26 0.34 -0.41
CA HIS A 158 12.17 1.32 -1.49
C HIS A 158 12.35 2.75 -0.95
N LEU A 159 11.62 3.12 0.10
CA LEU A 159 11.73 4.45 0.73
C LEU A 159 13.17 4.74 1.20
N VAL A 160 13.88 3.76 1.74
CA VAL A 160 15.26 3.91 2.17
C VAL A 160 16.21 4.10 0.98
N LEU A 161 16.00 3.33 -0.09
CA LEU A 161 16.84 3.35 -1.29
C LEU A 161 16.62 4.59 -2.18
N THR A 162 15.36 5.03 -2.33
CA THR A 162 14.99 6.12 -3.23
C THR A 162 14.61 7.41 -2.51
N GLY A 163 14.44 7.36 -1.19
CA GLY A 163 14.13 8.54 -0.39
C GLY A 163 15.15 9.63 -0.66
N PRO A 164 14.71 10.90 -0.69
CA PRO A 164 15.43 12.00 -1.31
C PRO A 164 16.91 11.90 -1.02
N ASP A 165 17.69 11.86 -2.11
CA ASP A 165 19.11 12.09 -2.02
C ASP A 165 19.25 13.40 -1.24
N VAL A 166 19.98 13.37 -0.11
CA VAL A 166 20.12 14.52 0.79
C VAL A 166 20.59 15.76 0.00
N LYS A 167 21.12 15.57 -1.21
CA LYS A 167 21.36 16.60 -2.23
C LYS A 167 20.18 17.55 -2.50
N ASN A 168 18.92 17.09 -2.57
CA ASN A 168 17.77 17.98 -2.74
C ASN A 168 17.41 18.75 -1.46
N TRP A 169 17.74 18.19 -0.29
CA TRP A 169 17.73 18.92 0.98
C TRP A 169 18.87 19.92 1.06
N THR A 170 20.04 19.63 0.47
CA THR A 170 21.12 20.61 0.41
C THR A 170 20.84 21.75 -0.55
N GLN A 171 20.03 21.58 -1.61
CA GLN A 171 19.58 22.72 -2.42
C GLN A 171 18.72 23.71 -1.61
N PHE A 172 17.92 23.20 -0.68
CA PHE A 172 17.19 24.01 0.31
C PHE A 172 18.13 24.73 1.31
N VAL A 173 19.31 24.18 1.56
CA VAL A 173 20.30 24.73 2.52
C VAL A 173 21.43 25.53 1.84
N THR A 174 21.69 25.37 0.53
CA THR A 174 22.71 26.12 -0.22
C THR A 174 22.33 27.56 -0.50
N PHE A 175 21.13 28.00 -0.12
CA PHE A 175 20.79 29.41 -0.05
C PHE A 175 21.48 30.13 1.13
N TRP A 176 22.22 29.40 1.97
CA TRP A 176 22.99 29.94 3.09
C TRP A 176 24.52 29.79 2.83
N PRO A 177 25.32 30.86 3.01
CA PRO A 177 26.76 30.79 2.76
C PRO A 177 27.41 29.95 3.87
N MET A 178 27.93 28.79 3.50
CA MET A 178 28.58 27.87 4.43
C MET A 178 30.10 27.88 4.31
N THR A 179 30.74 27.81 5.47
CA THR A 179 32.18 27.79 5.67
C THR A 179 32.79 26.42 5.31
N LYS A 180 34.11 26.37 5.14
CA LYS A 180 34.85 25.13 4.81
C LYS A 180 34.69 24.02 5.87
N PHE A 181 34.42 24.39 7.12
CA PHE A 181 34.26 23.46 8.26
C PHE A 181 32.93 22.69 8.19
N GLU A 182 31.84 23.36 7.81
CA GLU A 182 30.50 22.75 7.63
C GLU A 182 30.47 21.73 6.49
N ARG A 183 31.44 21.80 5.57
CA ARG A 183 31.60 20.85 4.46
C ARG A 183 32.13 19.49 4.94
N TYR A 184 33.00 19.47 5.97
CA TYR A 184 33.63 18.24 6.47
C TYR A 184 32.73 17.46 7.43
N THR A 185 32.04 18.13 8.35
CA THR A 185 31.04 17.50 9.23
C THR A 185 29.94 16.81 8.41
N ARG A 186 29.52 17.45 7.32
CA ARG A 186 28.48 16.92 6.44
C ARG A 186 28.89 15.67 5.65
N ILE A 187 30.18 15.50 5.29
CA ILE A 187 30.68 14.26 4.65
C ILE A 187 30.64 13.10 5.65
N SER A 188 30.97 13.35 6.92
CA SER A 188 30.87 12.32 7.97
C SER A 188 29.42 11.93 8.27
N GLU A 189 28.49 12.90 8.28
CA GLU A 189 27.06 12.63 8.39
C GLU A 189 26.52 11.84 7.18
N TRP A 190 27.07 12.08 5.99
CA TRP A 190 26.62 11.39 4.77
C TRP A 190 27.02 9.92 4.78
N LYS A 191 28.25 9.59 5.19
CA LYS A 191 28.68 8.19 5.42
C LYS A 191 27.83 7.51 6.48
N SER A 192 27.60 8.18 7.62
CA SER A 192 26.76 7.65 8.71
C SER A 192 25.33 7.37 8.24
N ARG A 193 24.73 8.25 7.41
CA ARG A 193 23.36 8.04 6.91
C ARG A 193 23.26 6.89 5.90
N ILE A 194 24.27 6.66 5.06
CA ILE A 194 24.30 5.50 4.16
C ILE A 194 24.44 4.21 4.95
N GLU A 195 25.31 4.19 5.96
CA GLU A 195 25.47 3.04 6.85
C GLU A 195 24.17 2.77 7.62
N ILE A 196 23.48 3.78 8.14
CA ILE A 196 22.18 3.63 8.82
C ILE A 196 21.09 3.11 7.85
N ARG A 197 21.02 3.63 6.63
CA ARG A 197 20.08 3.18 5.59
C ARG A 197 20.33 1.71 5.23
N ALA A 198 21.59 1.33 5.02
CA ALA A 198 21.96 -0.06 4.75
C ALA A 198 21.64 -0.98 5.92
N LEU A 199 21.97 -0.58 7.16
CA LEU A 199 21.66 -1.34 8.37
C LEU A 199 20.16 -1.48 8.60
N THR A 200 19.36 -0.45 8.26
CA THR A 200 17.89 -0.49 8.35
C THR A 200 17.31 -1.46 7.32
N VAL A 201 17.79 -1.44 6.08
CA VAL A 201 17.38 -2.41 5.05
C VAL A 201 17.75 -3.84 5.47
N ILE A 202 18.98 -4.06 5.94
CA ILE A 202 19.44 -5.36 6.44
C ILE A 202 18.58 -5.81 7.63
N GLY A 203 18.29 -4.92 8.59
CA GLY A 203 17.46 -5.22 9.74
C GLY A 203 16.02 -5.58 9.37
N LEU A 204 15.41 -4.85 8.43
CA LEU A 204 14.06 -5.13 7.95
C LEU A 204 13.98 -6.45 7.18
N ILE A 205 14.91 -6.70 6.27
CA ILE A 205 14.99 -7.97 5.53
C ILE A 205 15.25 -9.13 6.51
N GLY A 206 16.19 -8.96 7.43
CA GLY A 206 16.51 -9.96 8.46
C GLY A 206 15.32 -10.25 9.36
N GLY A 207 14.60 -9.22 9.81
CA GLY A 207 13.38 -9.35 10.61
C GLY A 207 12.26 -10.07 9.86
N LEU A 208 12.06 -9.76 8.57
CA LEU A 208 11.06 -10.44 7.73
C LEU A 208 11.41 -11.92 7.52
N ILE A 209 12.68 -12.24 7.27
CA ILE A 209 13.16 -13.62 7.15
C ILE A 209 12.95 -14.37 8.46
N LEU A 210 13.36 -13.78 9.59
CA LEU A 210 13.21 -14.40 10.91
C LEU A 210 11.73 -14.64 11.25
N PHE A 211 10.87 -13.64 11.00
CA PHE A 211 9.43 -13.77 11.20
C PHE A 211 8.85 -14.87 10.32
N THR A 212 9.21 -14.91 9.03
CA THR A 212 8.76 -15.95 8.09
C THR A 212 9.16 -17.34 8.56
N ILE A 213 10.42 -17.54 8.95
CA ILE A 213 10.91 -18.82 9.48
C ILE A 213 10.14 -19.21 10.74
N THR A 214 10.02 -18.28 11.70
CA THR A 214 9.33 -18.52 12.97
C THR A 214 7.87 -18.89 12.73
N PHE A 215 7.20 -18.14 11.86
CA PHE A 215 5.82 -18.38 11.47
C PHE A 215 5.66 -19.76 10.82
N LEU A 216 6.52 -20.12 9.86
CA LEU A 216 6.49 -21.44 9.21
C LEU A 216 6.75 -22.59 10.18
N LEU A 217 7.62 -22.39 11.18
CA LEU A 217 7.86 -23.37 12.24
C LEU A 217 6.66 -23.53 13.18
N LEU A 218 5.93 -22.44 13.45
CA LEU A 218 4.74 -22.44 14.29
C LEU A 218 3.47 -22.86 13.54
N LEU A 219 3.50 -22.87 12.21
CA LEU A 219 2.35 -23.15 11.36
C LEU A 219 1.65 -24.49 11.68
N PRO A 220 2.35 -25.62 11.89
CA PRO A 220 1.68 -26.89 12.25
C PRO A 220 0.91 -26.78 13.57
N THR A 221 1.47 -26.10 14.56
CA THR A 221 0.83 -25.87 15.87
C THR A 221 -0.41 -24.99 15.70
N LEU A 222 -0.29 -23.88 14.96
CA LEU A 222 -1.42 -22.99 14.67
C LEU A 222 -2.55 -23.72 13.93
N GLN A 223 -2.21 -24.58 12.97
CA GLN A 223 -3.19 -25.41 12.24
C GLN A 223 -3.86 -26.45 13.14
N SER A 224 -3.13 -27.07 14.07
CA SER A 224 -3.71 -28.05 15.00
C SER A 224 -4.75 -27.44 15.95
N VAL A 225 -4.51 -26.21 16.42
CA VAL A 225 -5.47 -25.46 17.25
C VAL A 225 -6.71 -25.09 16.44
N ALA A 226 -6.55 -24.63 15.20
CA ALA A 226 -7.66 -24.26 14.33
C ALA A 226 -8.57 -25.46 13.98
N MET A 227 -8.03 -26.67 13.85
CA MET A 227 -8.82 -27.89 13.60
C MET A 227 -9.55 -28.42 14.84
N SER A 228 -9.24 -27.89 16.03
CA SER A 228 -9.86 -28.32 17.30
C SER A 228 -11.01 -27.43 17.76
N LEU A 229 -11.26 -26.32 17.06
CA LEU A 229 -12.37 -25.39 17.26
C LEU A 229 -13.48 -25.67 16.25
#